data_AF-A0A3N5LEY1-F1
#
_entry.id   AF-A0A3N5LEY1-F1
#
_cell.length_a   1.000
_cell.length_b   1.000
_cell.length_c   1.000
_cell.angle_alpha   90.00
_cell.angle_beta   90.00
_cell.angle_gamma   90.00
#
_symmetry.space_group_name_H-M   'P 1'
#
loop_
_entity.id
_entity.type
_entity.pdbx_description
1 polymer ?
#
loop_
_entity_poly.entity_id
_entity_poly.type
_entity_poly.pdbx_seq_one_letter_code
_entity_poly.pdbx_strand_id
1 'polypeptide(L)'
;MRARAPFIVGALVGAAGVLSAAAIGAHPDPLAPSSALAVAIGFVLAAVIAVSAMLLVRAPLGRWLGLGMAACGIALVTFLDTGVVGWLATATAFGAIVGLTGPWLRVWLRGRPADGIGWQPPALILGAIGLVPLVGVAAPDGLHPAHGLLAGAGLFFGWGYARAGLWGLWGLRLVLLPAALLTLPVTPRPAGAVAIAAAASALTALAWSRPARNAIGIPAPVLPAPHRRGGAR
;
A
#
# COMPACT_ATOMS: atom_id res chain seq x y z
N MET A 1 -7.41 28.34 -1.83
CA MET A 1 -6.40 27.28 -1.53
C MET A 1 -6.98 25.88 -1.27
N ARG A 2 -8.18 25.72 -0.69
CA ARG A 2 -8.74 24.40 -0.30
C ARG A 2 -8.86 23.36 -1.43
N ALA A 3 -9.13 23.78 -2.66
CA ALA A 3 -9.25 22.86 -3.81
C ALA A 3 -7.91 22.30 -4.33
N ARG A 4 -6.79 22.97 -4.06
CA ARG A 4 -5.45 22.58 -4.56
C ARG A 4 -4.66 21.69 -3.58
N ALA A 5 -5.08 21.66 -2.31
CA ALA A 5 -4.42 20.88 -1.27
C ALA A 5 -4.19 19.39 -1.61
N PRO A 6 -5.17 18.62 -2.13
CA PRO A 6 -4.92 17.20 -2.44
C PRO A 6 -3.92 17.01 -3.58
N PHE A 7 -3.86 17.93 -4.55
CA PHE A 7 -2.88 17.88 -5.64
C PHE A 7 -1.47 18.17 -5.15
N ILE A 8 -1.28 19.18 -4.30
CA ILE A 8 0.03 19.52 -3.75
C ILE A 8 0.55 18.40 -2.85
N VAL A 9 -0.29 17.88 -1.95
CA VAL A 9 0.10 16.78 -1.06
C VAL A 9 0.32 15.49 -1.89
N GLY A 10 -0.48 15.25 -2.92
CA GLY A 10 -0.29 14.13 -3.84
C GLY A 10 1.03 14.22 -4.59
N ALA A 11 1.37 15.40 -5.12
CA ALA A 11 2.66 15.63 -5.78
C ALA A 11 3.85 15.40 -4.83
N LEU A 12 3.74 15.83 -3.57
CA LEU A 12 4.77 15.57 -2.55
C LEU A 12 4.92 14.08 -2.25
N VAL A 13 3.82 13.33 -2.13
CA VAL A 13 3.85 11.87 -1.94
C VAL A 13 4.47 11.18 -3.15
N GLY A 14 4.07 11.58 -4.36
CA GLY A 14 4.63 11.08 -5.61
C GLY A 14 6.14 11.30 -5.68
N ALA A 15 6.57 12.55 -5.44
CA ALA A 15 7.99 12.92 -5.43
C ALA A 15 8.77 12.16 -4.36
N ALA A 16 8.24 12.03 -3.14
CA ALA A 16 8.88 11.27 -2.07
C ALA A 16 9.09 9.80 -2.46
N GLY A 17 8.10 9.16 -3.08
CA GLY A 17 8.22 7.77 -3.54
C GLY A 17 9.25 7.61 -4.66
N VAL A 18 9.22 8.49 -5.67
CA VAL A 18 10.16 8.46 -6.80
C VAL A 18 11.59 8.76 -6.34
N LEU A 19 11.78 9.76 -5.48
CA LEU A 19 13.10 10.09 -4.95
C LEU A 19 13.64 9.00 -4.03
N SER A 20 12.80 8.36 -3.21
CA SER A 20 13.22 7.21 -2.40
C SER A 20 13.63 6.03 -3.30
N ALA A 21 12.84 5.74 -4.33
CA ALA A 21 13.17 4.69 -5.30
C ALA A 21 14.49 5.00 -6.06
N ALA A 22 14.70 6.25 -6.46
CA ALA A 22 15.93 6.69 -7.12
C ALA A 22 17.14 6.60 -6.17
N ALA A 23 17.00 7.02 -4.91
CA ALA A 23 18.06 6.93 -3.90
C ALA A 23 18.50 5.47 -3.67
N ILE A 24 17.53 4.57 -3.52
CA ILE A 24 17.77 3.14 -3.29
C ILE A 24 18.32 2.46 -4.55
N GLY A 25 17.82 2.83 -5.73
CA GLY A 25 18.31 2.27 -7.00
C GLY A 25 19.71 2.75 -7.38
N ALA A 26 20.07 3.98 -7.01
CA ALA A 26 21.38 4.56 -7.30
C ALA A 26 22.48 4.10 -6.34
N HIS A 27 22.13 3.59 -5.16
CA HIS A 27 23.07 3.06 -4.16
C HIS A 27 22.62 1.63 -3.80
N PRO A 28 22.97 0.63 -4.64
CA PRO A 28 22.56 -0.74 -4.39
C PRO A 28 23.11 -1.21 -3.04
N ASP A 29 24.38 -0.99 -2.71
CA ASP A 29 24.95 -1.43 -1.44
C ASP A 29 24.22 -0.82 -0.23
N PRO A 30 23.85 -1.62 0.79
CA PRO A 30 24.12 -3.06 1.02
C PRO A 30 23.12 -4.07 0.39
N LEU A 31 22.21 -3.64 -0.49
CA LEU A 31 21.28 -4.51 -1.22
C LEU A 31 21.86 -4.96 -2.58
N ALA A 32 21.69 -6.24 -2.89
CA ALA A 32 21.90 -6.75 -4.23
C ALA A 32 20.97 -6.03 -5.23
N PRO A 33 21.39 -5.86 -6.50
CA PRO A 33 20.64 -5.10 -7.51
C PRO A 33 19.18 -5.54 -7.69
N SER A 34 18.91 -6.85 -7.64
CA SER A 34 17.54 -7.38 -7.74
C SER A 34 16.65 -6.94 -6.59
N SER A 35 17.22 -6.85 -5.38
CA SER A 35 16.52 -6.50 -4.17
C SER A 35 16.28 -5.00 -4.09
N ALA A 36 17.29 -4.19 -4.41
CA ALA A 36 17.15 -2.75 -4.60
C ALA A 36 16.07 -2.41 -5.64
N LEU A 37 16.06 -3.13 -6.77
CA LEU A 37 15.04 -2.96 -7.81
C LEU A 37 13.62 -3.27 -7.30
N ALA A 38 13.42 -4.36 -6.57
CA ALA A 38 12.11 -4.70 -6.02
C ALA A 38 11.62 -3.65 -5.00
N VAL A 39 12.52 -3.13 -4.17
CA VAL A 39 12.19 -2.03 -3.26
C VAL A 39 11.80 -0.78 -4.05
N ALA A 40 12.61 -0.38 -5.04
CA ALA A 40 12.34 0.79 -5.88
C ALA A 40 10.98 0.68 -6.60
N ILE A 41 10.69 -0.45 -7.24
CA ILE A 41 9.39 -0.73 -7.87
C ILE A 41 8.26 -0.63 -6.85
N GLY A 42 8.45 -1.21 -5.66
CA GLY A 42 7.50 -1.16 -4.56
C GLY A 42 7.14 0.28 -4.14
N PHE A 43 8.15 1.14 -3.99
CA PHE A 43 7.95 2.56 -3.67
C PHE A 43 7.22 3.32 -4.76
N VAL A 44 7.56 3.09 -6.04
CA VAL A 44 6.87 3.73 -7.16
C VAL A 44 5.40 3.31 -7.22
N LEU A 45 5.12 2.01 -7.09
CA LEU A 45 3.75 1.49 -7.06
C LEU A 45 2.95 2.07 -5.89
N ALA A 46 3.54 2.07 -4.68
CA ALA A 46 2.92 2.64 -3.49
C ALA A 46 2.60 4.13 -3.68
N ALA A 47 3.49 4.89 -4.32
CA ALA A 47 3.30 6.31 -4.59
C ALA A 47 2.15 6.54 -5.56
N VAL A 48 2.13 5.83 -6.70
CA VAL A 48 1.06 5.92 -7.69
C VAL A 48 -0.29 5.58 -7.06
N ILE A 49 -0.35 4.54 -6.24
CA ILE A 49 -1.58 4.11 -5.57
C ILE A 49 -2.01 5.12 -4.51
N ALA A 50 -1.09 5.64 -3.70
CA ALA A 50 -1.38 6.65 -2.68
C ALA A 50 -1.92 7.93 -3.31
N VAL A 51 -1.28 8.42 -4.37
CA VAL A 51 -1.72 9.62 -5.12
C VAL A 51 -3.08 9.38 -5.76
N SER A 52 -3.26 8.25 -6.46
CA SER A 52 -4.54 7.91 -7.08
C SER A 52 -5.65 7.79 -6.03
N ALA A 53 -5.41 7.11 -4.92
CA ALA A 53 -6.38 6.98 -3.83
C ALA A 53 -6.72 8.34 -3.20
N MET A 54 -5.76 9.26 -3.11
CA MET A 54 -5.98 10.59 -2.54
C MET A 54 -6.73 11.54 -3.48
N LEU A 55 -6.53 11.40 -4.79
CA LEU A 55 -7.25 12.16 -5.81
C LEU A 55 -8.67 11.61 -6.06
N LEU A 56 -8.88 10.31 -5.83
CA LEU A 56 -10.16 9.64 -5.95
C LEU A 56 -10.95 9.66 -4.63
N VAL A 57 -12.16 9.07 -4.61
CA VAL A 57 -13.10 9.08 -3.46
C VAL A 57 -12.50 8.46 -2.18
N ARG A 58 -11.43 7.66 -2.30
CA ARG A 58 -10.78 6.93 -1.20
C ARG A 58 -9.69 7.74 -0.48
N ALA A 59 -9.89 9.03 -0.35
CA ALA A 59 -8.85 9.91 0.15
C ALA A 59 -8.35 9.65 1.58
N PRO A 60 -9.17 9.19 2.54
CA PRO A 60 -8.66 8.79 3.86
C PRO A 60 -7.64 7.65 3.77
N LEU A 61 -7.78 6.77 2.78
CA LEU A 61 -6.87 5.67 2.55
C LEU A 61 -5.55 6.14 1.93
N GLY A 62 -5.66 6.96 0.87
CA GLY A 62 -4.48 7.56 0.23
C GLY A 62 -3.61 8.30 1.24
N ARG A 63 -4.23 8.91 2.25
CA ARG A 63 -3.51 9.53 3.37
C ARG A 63 -2.64 8.54 4.16
N TRP A 64 -3.22 7.45 4.65
CA TRP A 64 -2.48 6.47 5.46
C TRP A 64 -1.40 5.75 4.66
N LEU A 65 -1.65 5.49 3.39
CA LEU A 65 -0.64 4.96 2.47
C LEU A 65 0.52 5.90 2.26
N GLY A 66 0.23 7.16 1.93
CA GLY A 66 1.27 8.17 1.75
C GLY A 66 2.12 8.31 3.01
N LEU A 67 1.50 8.24 4.19
CA LEU A 67 2.21 8.28 5.47
C LEU A 67 3.10 7.06 5.68
N GLY A 68 2.56 5.86 5.49
CA GLY A 68 3.32 4.62 5.65
C GLY A 68 4.51 4.54 4.68
N MET A 69 4.28 4.89 3.42
CA MET A 69 5.33 4.95 2.41
C MET A 69 6.38 6.01 2.74
N ALA A 70 5.98 7.24 3.08
CA ALA A 70 6.92 8.31 3.42
C ALA A 70 7.76 7.94 4.65
N ALA A 71 7.14 7.39 5.70
CA ALA A 71 7.85 6.93 6.89
C ALA A 71 8.82 5.78 6.58
N CYS A 72 8.38 4.80 5.79
CA CYS A 72 9.24 3.71 5.34
C CYS A 72 10.40 4.20 4.49
N GLY A 73 10.15 5.16 3.58
CA GLY A 73 11.17 5.80 2.75
C GLY A 73 12.23 6.48 3.58
N ILE A 74 11.84 7.30 4.56
CA ILE A 74 12.77 7.95 5.50
C ILE A 74 13.60 6.89 6.23
N ALA A 75 12.96 5.86 6.79
CA ALA A 75 13.65 4.82 7.54
C ALA A 75 14.68 4.10 6.66
N LEU A 76 14.31 3.71 5.44
CA LEU A 76 15.20 2.99 4.53
C LEU A 76 16.35 3.88 4.04
N VAL A 77 16.03 5.09 3.57
CA VAL A 77 17.01 6.04 3.04
C VAL A 77 18.03 6.45 4.11
N THR A 78 17.58 6.63 5.35
CA THR A 78 18.45 6.90 6.51
C THR A 78 19.32 5.71 6.84
N PHE A 79 18.76 4.49 6.80
CA PHE A 79 19.51 3.27 7.10
C PHE A 79 20.56 2.94 6.04
N LEU A 80 20.28 3.24 4.77
CA LEU A 80 21.13 2.90 3.63
C LEU A 80 22.17 4.00 3.29
N ASP A 81 22.19 5.13 4.02
CA ASP A 81 23.09 6.26 3.81
C ASP A 81 23.28 6.67 2.33
N THR A 82 22.16 6.90 1.65
CA THR A 82 22.10 7.10 0.18
C THR A 82 22.53 8.49 -0.30
N GLY A 83 23.38 9.18 0.47
CA GLY A 83 23.96 10.48 0.13
C GLY A 83 22.94 11.59 -0.15
N VAL A 84 23.26 12.49 -1.09
CA VAL A 84 22.48 13.71 -1.37
C VAL A 84 21.06 13.39 -1.87
N VAL A 85 20.90 12.37 -2.72
CA VAL A 85 19.58 11.96 -3.23
C VAL A 85 18.72 11.43 -2.08
N GLY A 86 19.33 10.72 -1.13
CA GLY A 86 18.69 10.32 0.11
C GLY A 86 18.19 11.50 0.94
N TRP A 87 19.02 12.52 1.16
CA TRP A 87 18.60 13.72 1.89
C TRP A 87 17.41 14.43 1.23
N LEU A 88 17.40 14.53 -0.10
CA LEU A 88 16.28 15.10 -0.85
C LEU A 88 15.02 14.25 -0.72
N ALA A 89 15.15 12.91 -0.78
CA ALA A 89 14.04 11.98 -0.57
C ALA A 89 13.43 12.15 0.83
N THR A 90 14.28 12.20 1.86
CA THR A 90 13.89 12.40 3.26
C THR A 90 13.20 13.74 3.48
N ALA A 91 13.77 14.85 2.98
CA ALA A 91 13.16 16.17 3.08
C ALA A 91 11.78 16.22 2.41
N THR A 92 11.66 15.61 1.23
CA THR A 92 10.39 15.52 0.49
C THR A 92 9.37 14.64 1.22
N ALA A 93 9.81 13.53 1.81
CA ALA A 93 8.98 12.64 2.61
C ALA A 93 8.48 13.33 3.90
N PHE A 94 9.32 14.12 4.58
CA PHE A 94 8.88 14.97 5.69
C PHE A 94 7.84 15.99 5.25
N GLY A 95 8.06 16.67 4.12
CA GLY A 95 7.08 17.58 3.52
C GLY A 95 5.76 16.88 3.22
N ALA A 96 5.81 15.65 2.69
CA ALA A 96 4.64 14.82 2.46
C ALA A 96 3.93 14.46 3.77
N ILE A 97 4.65 14.04 4.82
CA ILE A 97 4.06 13.72 6.15
C ILE A 97 3.36 14.94 6.74
N VAL A 98 3.99 16.12 6.71
CA VAL A 98 3.38 17.38 7.15
C VAL A 98 2.13 17.67 6.33
N GLY A 99 2.23 17.56 5.00
CA GLY A 99 1.12 17.67 4.05
C GLY A 99 -0.07 16.76 4.39
N LEU A 100 0.22 15.50 4.74
CA LEU A 100 -0.73 14.44 5.02
C LEU A 100 -1.33 14.51 6.42
N THR A 101 -0.59 15.04 7.41
CA THR A 101 -1.06 15.18 8.79
C THR A 101 -1.72 16.52 9.08
N GLY A 102 -1.47 17.52 8.22
CA GLY A 102 -1.87 18.90 8.40
C GLY A 102 -3.40 19.14 8.44
N PRO A 103 -3.83 20.24 9.08
CA PRO A 103 -5.24 20.58 9.26
C PRO A 103 -5.98 20.80 7.94
N TRP A 104 -5.29 21.27 6.88
CA TRP A 104 -5.90 21.50 5.57
C TRP A 104 -6.45 20.23 4.92
N LEU A 105 -5.68 19.14 4.96
CA LEU A 105 -6.12 17.86 4.40
C LEU A 105 -7.23 17.27 5.26
N ARG A 106 -7.13 17.36 6.59
CA ARG A 106 -8.19 16.90 7.50
C ARG A 106 -9.53 17.60 7.24
N VAL A 107 -9.52 18.93 7.04
CA VAL A 107 -10.74 19.69 6.72
C VAL A 107 -11.34 19.25 5.39
N TRP A 108 -10.50 19.02 4.38
CA TRP A 108 -10.98 18.53 3.09
C TRP A 108 -11.53 17.09 3.16
N LEU A 109 -10.88 16.20 3.92
CA LEU A 109 -11.31 14.82 4.12
C LEU A 109 -12.65 14.72 4.85
N ARG A 110 -12.97 15.64 5.78
CA ARG A 110 -14.28 15.68 6.45
C ARG A 110 -15.45 15.89 5.49
N GLY A 111 -15.20 16.51 4.33
CA GLY A 111 -16.20 16.72 3.28
C GLY A 111 -16.38 15.53 2.35
N ARG A 112 -15.65 14.41 2.54
CA ARG A 112 -15.76 13.21 1.72
C ARG A 112 -16.55 12.13 2.47
N PRO A 113 -17.57 11.51 1.85
CA PRO A 113 -18.28 10.40 2.46
C PRO A 113 -17.30 9.26 2.73
N ALA A 114 -17.37 8.66 3.91
CA ALA A 114 -16.71 7.38 4.15
C ALA A 114 -17.49 6.33 3.34
N ASP A 115 -16.81 5.57 2.48
CA ASP A 115 -17.43 4.61 1.54
C ASP A 115 -18.24 3.47 2.22
N GLY A 116 -18.42 3.48 3.54
CA GLY A 116 -19.15 2.46 4.31
C GLY A 116 -18.47 1.08 4.37
N ILE A 117 -17.49 0.85 3.51
CA ILE A 117 -16.80 -0.43 3.26
C ILE A 117 -15.72 -0.75 4.32
N GLY A 118 -15.39 0.18 5.22
CA GLY A 118 -14.38 -0.01 6.26
C GLY A 118 -12.93 0.02 5.73
N TRP A 119 -11.96 -0.20 6.62
CA TRP A 119 -10.53 -0.12 6.28
C TRP A 119 -9.93 -1.44 5.78
N GLN A 120 -10.60 -2.57 6.01
CA GLN A 120 -10.07 -3.90 5.75
C GLN A 120 -9.90 -4.21 4.25
N PRO A 121 -10.89 -3.94 3.38
CA PRO A 121 -10.75 -4.19 1.94
C PRO A 121 -9.57 -3.44 1.29
N PRO A 122 -9.37 -2.14 1.56
CA PRO A 122 -8.20 -1.49 1.01
C PRO A 122 -6.90 -1.94 1.69
N ALA A 123 -6.88 -2.23 2.99
CA ALA A 123 -5.68 -2.78 3.64
C ALA A 123 -5.22 -4.11 3.00
N LEU A 124 -6.14 -4.94 2.53
CA LEU A 124 -5.81 -6.15 1.76
C LEU A 124 -5.08 -5.84 0.46
N ILE A 125 -5.62 -4.93 -0.36
CA ILE A 125 -5.01 -4.54 -1.64
C ILE A 125 -3.61 -4.00 -1.38
N LEU A 126 -3.49 -3.12 -0.40
CA LEU A 126 -2.28 -2.38 -0.13
C LEU A 126 -1.20 -3.22 0.51
N GLY A 127 -1.54 -4.05 1.48
CA GLY A 127 -0.55 -4.95 2.07
C GLY A 127 -0.12 -6.02 1.07
N ALA A 128 -1.01 -6.51 0.18
CA ALA A 128 -0.62 -7.44 -0.87
C ALA A 128 0.38 -6.83 -1.87
N ILE A 129 0.19 -5.56 -2.24
CA ILE A 129 1.15 -4.80 -3.07
C ILE A 129 2.43 -4.48 -2.28
N GLY A 130 2.29 -4.19 -0.98
CA GLY A 130 3.37 -3.91 -0.05
C GLY A 130 4.32 -5.10 0.18
N LEU A 131 3.95 -6.31 -0.25
CA LEU A 131 4.87 -7.46 -0.26
C LEU A 131 6.04 -7.28 -1.21
N VAL A 132 5.88 -6.50 -2.31
CA VAL A 132 6.95 -6.26 -3.30
C VAL A 132 8.17 -5.58 -2.66
N PRO A 133 8.04 -4.41 -2.01
CA PRO A 133 9.18 -3.81 -1.33
C PRO A 133 9.62 -4.63 -0.11
N LEU A 134 8.69 -5.32 0.58
CA LEU A 134 9.03 -6.14 1.75
C LEU A 134 9.99 -7.27 1.40
N VAL A 135 9.76 -8.01 0.30
CA VAL A 135 10.67 -9.10 -0.09
C VAL A 135 12.06 -8.57 -0.49
N GLY A 136 12.14 -7.38 -1.10
CA GLY A 136 13.40 -6.73 -1.42
C GLY A 136 14.21 -6.39 -0.17
N VAL A 137 13.56 -5.87 0.88
CA VAL A 137 14.22 -5.58 2.16
C VAL A 137 14.59 -6.86 2.93
N ALA A 138 13.75 -7.89 2.86
CA ALA A 138 13.94 -9.15 3.58
C ALA A 138 15.08 -10.00 3.01
N ALA A 139 15.35 -9.87 1.71
CA ALA A 139 16.39 -10.61 0.99
C ALA A 139 17.47 -9.65 0.44
N PRO A 140 18.26 -9.01 1.32
CA PRO A 140 19.29 -8.04 0.93
C PRO A 140 20.32 -8.61 -0.04
N ASP A 141 20.68 -9.89 0.08
CA ASP A 141 21.76 -10.51 -0.70
C ASP A 141 21.29 -10.96 -2.09
N GLY A 142 20.00 -10.78 -2.41
CA GLY A 142 19.42 -11.10 -3.72
C GLY A 142 18.09 -11.83 -3.62
N LEU A 143 17.28 -11.74 -4.69
CA LEU A 143 15.96 -12.36 -4.74
C LEU A 143 16.03 -13.78 -5.30
N HIS A 144 15.76 -14.77 -4.46
CA HIS A 144 15.37 -16.11 -4.91
C HIS A 144 14.01 -16.10 -5.67
N PRO A 145 13.76 -16.98 -6.66
CA PRO A 145 12.48 -17.07 -7.37
C PRO A 145 11.24 -17.20 -6.47
N ALA A 146 11.38 -17.81 -5.30
CA ALA A 146 10.30 -17.88 -4.30
C ALA A 146 9.83 -16.47 -3.85
N HIS A 147 10.74 -15.52 -3.70
CA HIS A 147 10.38 -14.13 -3.39
C HIS A 147 9.60 -13.48 -4.53
N GLY A 148 10.02 -13.75 -5.77
CA GLY A 148 9.32 -13.31 -6.97
C GLY A 148 7.90 -13.87 -7.07
N LEU A 149 7.71 -15.16 -6.73
CA LEU A 149 6.40 -15.79 -6.65
C LEU A 149 5.52 -15.13 -5.58
N LEU A 150 6.04 -14.87 -4.38
CA LEU A 150 5.27 -14.20 -3.33
C LEU A 150 4.87 -12.77 -3.72
N ALA A 151 5.82 -11.98 -4.21
CA ALA A 151 5.58 -10.60 -4.65
C ALA A 151 4.59 -10.55 -5.82
N GLY A 152 4.77 -11.43 -6.81
CA GLY A 152 3.89 -11.56 -7.96
C GLY A 152 2.48 -12.02 -7.58
N ALA A 153 2.35 -13.01 -6.69
CA ALA A 153 1.07 -13.46 -6.16
C ALA A 153 0.36 -12.34 -5.39
N GLY A 154 1.08 -11.60 -4.54
CA GLY A 154 0.55 -10.43 -3.84
C GLY A 154 -0.01 -9.38 -4.80
N LEU A 155 0.77 -9.01 -5.82
CA LEU A 155 0.35 -8.05 -6.84
C LEU A 155 -0.86 -8.56 -7.63
N PHE A 156 -0.81 -9.79 -8.14
CA PHE A 156 -1.83 -10.38 -8.99
C PHE A 156 -3.16 -10.56 -8.26
N PHE A 157 -3.15 -11.16 -7.07
CA PHE A 157 -4.37 -11.38 -6.29
C PHE A 157 -4.89 -10.09 -5.64
N GLY A 158 -3.99 -9.18 -5.23
CA GLY A 158 -4.36 -7.85 -4.77
C GLY A 158 -5.06 -7.05 -5.86
N TRP A 159 -4.55 -7.09 -7.09
CA TRP A 159 -5.20 -6.49 -8.26
C TRP A 159 -6.54 -7.15 -8.59
N GLY A 160 -6.59 -8.49 -8.61
CA GLY A 160 -7.83 -9.23 -8.82
C GLY A 160 -8.91 -8.88 -7.82
N TYR A 161 -8.55 -8.79 -6.54
CA TYR A 161 -9.42 -8.36 -5.46
C TYR A 161 -9.87 -6.90 -5.65
N ALA A 162 -8.96 -6.00 -6.04
CA ALA A 162 -9.30 -4.60 -6.34
C ALA A 162 -10.31 -4.46 -7.49
N ARG A 163 -10.35 -5.43 -8.41
CA ARG A 163 -11.31 -5.53 -9.52
C ARG A 163 -12.61 -6.25 -9.13
N ALA A 164 -12.84 -6.49 -7.83
CA ALA A 164 -13.94 -7.29 -7.32
C ALA A 164 -13.99 -8.72 -7.91
N GLY A 165 -12.84 -9.30 -8.24
CA GLY A 165 -12.72 -10.68 -8.65
C GLY A 165 -12.74 -11.63 -7.46
N LEU A 166 -13.67 -12.60 -7.44
CA LEU A 166 -13.70 -13.67 -6.43
C LEU A 166 -12.39 -14.48 -6.41
N TRP A 167 -11.77 -14.67 -7.57
CA TRP A 167 -10.49 -15.36 -7.70
C TRP A 167 -9.36 -14.63 -6.94
N GLY A 168 -9.38 -13.28 -6.90
CA GLY A 168 -8.40 -12.49 -6.17
C GLY A 168 -8.52 -12.70 -4.66
N LEU A 169 -9.75 -12.72 -4.13
CA LEU A 169 -10.01 -13.03 -2.73
C LEU A 169 -9.55 -14.45 -2.35
N TRP A 170 -9.91 -15.44 -3.18
CA TRP A 170 -9.53 -16.83 -2.92
C TRP A 170 -8.02 -17.03 -3.01
N GLY A 171 -7.35 -16.38 -3.97
CA GLY A 171 -5.89 -16.35 -4.04
C GLY A 171 -5.23 -15.80 -2.78
N LEU A 172 -5.73 -14.66 -2.26
CA LEU A 172 -5.24 -14.09 -1.00
C LEU A 172 -5.45 -15.01 0.21
N ARG A 173 -6.48 -15.88 0.19
CA ARG A 173 -6.76 -16.82 1.29
C ARG A 173 -5.92 -18.08 1.24
N LEU A 174 -5.73 -18.62 0.05
CA LEU A 174 -5.23 -19.98 -0.13
C LEU A 174 -3.79 -20.02 -0.64
N VAL A 175 -3.36 -19.02 -1.41
CA VAL A 175 -2.06 -19.04 -2.09
C VAL A 175 -1.02 -18.19 -1.36
N LEU A 176 -1.44 -17.07 -0.74
CA LEU A 176 -0.51 -16.10 -0.18
C LEU A 176 0.33 -16.66 0.97
N LEU A 177 -0.30 -17.37 1.92
CA LEU A 177 0.41 -17.96 3.06
C LEU A 177 1.36 -19.09 2.63
N PRO A 178 0.96 -20.07 1.79
CA PRO A 178 1.90 -21.05 1.25
C PRO A 178 3.07 -20.41 0.49
N ALA A 179 2.81 -19.40 -0.35
CA ALA A 179 3.88 -18.70 -1.07
C ALA A 179 4.88 -18.05 -0.09
N ALA A 180 4.41 -17.49 1.02
CA ALA A 180 5.27 -16.92 2.06
C ALA A 180 6.06 -17.98 2.84
N LEU A 181 5.49 -19.16 3.09
CA LEU A 181 6.21 -20.26 3.71
C LEU A 181 7.38 -20.75 2.84
N LEU A 182 7.20 -20.75 1.51
CA LEU A 182 8.25 -21.11 0.56
C LEU A 182 9.41 -20.12 0.53
N THR A 183 9.23 -18.87 0.96
CA THR A 183 10.32 -17.90 1.02
C THR A 183 11.17 -18.02 2.27
N LEU A 184 10.63 -18.57 3.38
CA LEU A 184 11.33 -18.64 4.66
C LEU A 184 12.72 -19.31 4.60
N PRO A 185 12.92 -20.48 3.98
CA PRO A 185 14.23 -21.15 3.97
C PRO A 185 15.28 -20.43 3.12
N VAL A 186 14.85 -19.55 2.20
CA VAL A 186 15.71 -18.80 1.29
C VAL A 186 15.84 -17.33 1.67
N THR A 187 15.22 -16.92 2.78
CA THR A 187 15.35 -15.56 3.32
C THR A 187 16.54 -15.53 4.27
N PRO A 188 17.60 -14.77 3.96
CA PRO A 188 18.85 -14.82 4.72
C PRO A 188 18.74 -14.20 6.12
N ARG A 189 17.79 -13.27 6.32
CA ARG A 189 17.59 -12.59 7.61
C ARG A 189 16.37 -13.13 8.35
N PRO A 190 16.51 -13.57 9.61
CA PRO A 190 15.37 -14.09 10.39
C PRO A 190 14.29 -13.02 10.61
N ALA A 191 14.69 -11.77 10.82
CA ALA A 191 13.73 -10.65 10.93
C ALA A 191 12.93 -10.44 9.63
N GLY A 192 13.57 -10.61 8.46
CA GLY A 192 12.91 -10.55 7.15
C GLY A 192 11.91 -11.69 6.97
N ALA A 193 12.30 -12.91 7.33
CA ALA A 193 11.44 -14.09 7.28
C ALA A 193 10.21 -13.94 8.20
N VAL A 194 10.42 -13.44 9.42
CA VAL A 194 9.33 -13.13 10.37
C VAL A 194 8.41 -12.05 9.81
N ALA A 195 8.95 -10.97 9.23
CA ALA A 195 8.15 -9.91 8.66
C ALA A 195 7.29 -10.40 7.48
N ILE A 196 7.85 -11.25 6.60
CA ILE A 196 7.12 -11.89 5.51
C ILE A 196 6.00 -12.78 6.06
N ALA A 197 6.31 -13.68 6.99
CA ALA A 197 5.35 -14.60 7.58
C ALA A 197 4.20 -13.84 8.28
N ALA A 198 4.54 -12.81 9.06
CA ALA A 198 3.57 -11.97 9.75
C ALA A 198 2.67 -11.21 8.77
N ALA A 199 3.25 -10.58 7.74
CA ALA A 199 2.49 -9.86 6.72
C ALA A 199 1.55 -10.79 5.95
N ALA A 200 2.05 -11.93 5.47
CA ALA A 200 1.24 -12.91 4.75
C ALA A 200 0.12 -13.51 5.62
N SER A 201 0.41 -13.79 6.89
CA SER A 201 -0.58 -14.28 7.85
C SER A 201 -1.66 -13.24 8.14
N ALA A 202 -1.26 -11.99 8.36
CA ALA A 202 -2.18 -10.88 8.60
C ALA A 202 -3.10 -10.65 7.39
N LEU A 203 -2.53 -10.66 6.17
CA LEU A 203 -3.30 -10.52 4.94
C LEU A 203 -4.25 -11.69 4.71
N THR A 204 -3.79 -12.92 4.94
CA THR A 204 -4.62 -14.12 4.82
C THR A 204 -5.78 -14.09 5.81
N ALA A 205 -5.51 -13.76 7.08
CA ALA A 205 -6.54 -13.61 8.10
C ALA A 205 -7.54 -12.49 7.75
N LEU A 206 -7.04 -11.35 7.28
CA LEU A 206 -7.87 -10.22 6.85
C LEU A 206 -8.76 -10.59 5.65
N ALA A 207 -8.29 -11.46 4.75
CA ALA A 207 -9.06 -11.94 3.59
C ALA A 207 -10.22 -12.86 4.00
N TRP A 208 -10.17 -13.48 5.19
CA TRP A 208 -11.28 -14.22 5.76
C TRP A 208 -12.32 -13.35 6.47
N SER A 209 -12.01 -12.06 6.69
CA SER A 209 -12.93 -11.13 7.36
C SER A 209 -14.25 -10.94 6.58
N ARG A 210 -15.34 -10.65 7.30
CA ARG A 210 -16.64 -10.33 6.67
C ARG A 210 -16.57 -9.06 5.81
N PRO A 211 -15.92 -7.96 6.24
CA PRO A 211 -15.78 -6.77 5.40
C PRO A 211 -15.08 -7.04 4.06
N ALA A 212 -14.04 -7.89 4.05
CA ALA A 212 -13.35 -8.28 2.83
C ALA A 212 -14.25 -9.03 1.84
N ARG A 213 -15.14 -9.88 2.33
CA ARG A 213 -16.14 -10.56 1.49
C ARG A 213 -17.18 -9.59 0.95
N ASN A 214 -17.71 -8.74 1.82
CA ASN A 214 -18.80 -7.82 1.47
C ASN A 214 -18.36 -6.79 0.42
N ALA A 215 -17.07 -6.44 0.38
CA ALA A 215 -16.52 -5.54 -0.64
C ALA A 215 -16.57 -6.08 -2.07
N ILE A 216 -16.75 -7.40 -2.25
CA ILE A 216 -16.88 -8.08 -3.55
C ILE A 216 -18.32 -8.52 -3.79
N GLY A 217 -19.21 -8.38 -2.80
CA GLY A 217 -20.62 -8.72 -2.94
C GLY A 217 -21.29 -7.81 -3.96
N ILE A 218 -22.28 -8.36 -4.69
CA ILE A 218 -23.14 -7.59 -5.59
C ILE A 218 -23.68 -6.39 -4.80
N PRO A 219 -23.53 -5.13 -5.27
CA PRO A 219 -24.12 -3.98 -4.59
C PRO A 219 -25.61 -4.25 -4.44
N ALA A 220 -26.09 -4.29 -3.20
CA ALA A 220 -27.52 -4.41 -2.95
C ALA A 220 -28.21 -3.29 -3.74
N PRO A 221 -29.27 -3.58 -4.51
CA PRO A 221 -30.01 -2.53 -5.19
C PRO A 221 -30.42 -1.51 -4.13
N VAL A 222 -30.02 -0.25 -4.33
CA VAL A 222 -30.49 0.87 -3.51
C VAL A 222 -31.98 0.96 -3.78
N LEU A 223 -32.78 0.26 -2.96
CA LEU A 223 -34.23 0.41 -3.00
C LEU A 223 -34.51 1.88 -2.70
N PRO A 224 -35.19 2.62 -3.60
CA PRO A 224 -35.59 3.98 -3.29
C PRO A 224 -36.37 3.95 -1.97
N ALA A 225 -36.00 4.83 -1.04
CA ALA A 225 -36.66 4.92 0.25
C ALA A 225 -38.18 5.00 0.03
N PRO A 226 -39.00 4.23 0.78
CA PRO A 226 -40.44 4.26 0.61
C PRO A 226 -40.89 5.71 0.73
N HIS A 227 -41.49 6.24 -0.35
CA HIS A 227 -42.16 7.52 -0.31
C HIS A 227 -43.17 7.43 0.83
N ARG A 228 -42.94 8.15 1.92
CA ARG A 228 -44.01 8.49 2.86
C ARG A 228 -45.02 9.26 2.04
N ARG A 229 -46.05 8.57 1.54
CA ARG A 229 -47.26 9.23 1.10
C ARG A 229 -47.74 10.04 2.29
N GLY A 230 -47.77 11.35 2.13
CA GLY A 230 -48.33 12.26 3.11
C GLY A 230 -49.69 11.74 3.51
N GLY A 231 -49.80 11.28 4.76
CA GLY A 231 -51.07 11.11 5.42
C GLY A 231 -51.59 12.51 5.69
N ALA A 232 -52.38 13.03 4.76
CA ALA A 232 -53.29 14.11 5.04
C ALA A 232 -54.33 13.59 6.02
N ARG A 233 -54.34 14.16 7.24
CA ARG A 233 -55.49 14.66 7.99
C ARG A 233 -55.05 15.02 9.41
#